data_AF-A0A812SSX9-F1
#
_entry.id   AF-A0A812SSX9-F1
#
_cell.length_a   1.000
_cell.length_b   1.000
_cell.length_c   1.000
_cell.angle_alpha   90.00
_cell.angle_beta   90.00
_cell.angle_gamma   90.00
#
_symmetry.space_group_name_H-M   'P 1'
#
loop_
_entity.id
_entity.type
_entity.pdbx_description
1 polymer ?
#
loop_
_entity_poly.entity_id
_entity_poly.type
_entity_poly.pdbx_seq_one_letter_code
_entity_poly.pdbx_strand_id
1 'polypeptide(L)'
;NYGQSSETGSKLLMWDAVNLLLQDRNCLRLCMLVAIFEGSMYVFVSNWTPALESAETIPPHGLVFALFMLAATCGSSVATLGGRFMSPRRQLRIIMLLCVLSFALASRSACTAIGYCLVAFMIFEFCVGWYFPCIGIAKSEIVPDRIRGSMYNLFRVPLNVVVLVLLLTDLNSDSRFALCSLLMFLAMLATFGLGQNMKAQADSREVSCHPAV
;
A
#
# COMPACT_ATOMS: atom_id res chain seq x y z
N ASN A 1 -13.07 -36.32 -14.92
CA ASN A 1 -12.15 -35.56 -15.80
C ASN A 1 -12.35 -34.03 -15.78
N TYR A 2 -13.44 -33.49 -15.22
CA TYR A 2 -13.70 -32.04 -15.20
C TYR A 2 -12.87 -31.21 -14.18
N GLY A 3 -12.20 -31.86 -13.22
CA GLY A 3 -11.35 -31.16 -12.24
C GLY A 3 -9.94 -30.81 -12.74
N GLN A 4 -9.37 -31.61 -13.65
CA GLN A 4 -8.00 -31.41 -14.14
C GLN A 4 -7.88 -30.24 -15.11
N SER A 5 -8.90 -29.94 -15.91
CA SER A 5 -8.93 -28.77 -16.80
C SER A 5 -9.01 -27.45 -16.03
N SER A 6 -9.74 -27.42 -14.91
CA SER A 6 -9.82 -26.26 -14.02
C SER A 6 -8.51 -26.01 -13.27
N GLU A 7 -7.91 -27.06 -12.68
CA GLU A 7 -6.59 -26.94 -12.02
C GLU A 7 -5.47 -26.51 -12.98
N THR A 8 -5.46 -27.08 -14.19
CA THR A 8 -4.46 -26.74 -15.20
C THR A 8 -4.63 -25.28 -15.64
N GLY A 9 -5.87 -24.82 -15.84
CA GLY A 9 -6.18 -23.42 -16.11
C GLY A 9 -5.73 -22.47 -14.99
N SER A 10 -5.99 -22.81 -13.73
CA SER A 10 -5.55 -22.00 -12.58
C SER A 10 -4.03 -21.92 -12.44
N LYS A 11 -3.32 -23.03 -12.67
CA LYS A 11 -1.85 -23.06 -12.65
C LYS A 11 -1.28 -22.21 -13.79
N LEU A 12 -1.82 -22.31 -15.00
CA LEU A 12 -1.44 -21.46 -16.13
C LEU A 12 -1.66 -19.98 -15.83
N LEU A 13 -2.81 -19.60 -15.27
CA LEU A 13 -3.10 -18.21 -14.89
C LEU A 13 -2.13 -17.67 -13.82
N MET A 14 -1.69 -18.51 -12.88
CA MET A 14 -0.67 -18.14 -11.90
C MET A 14 0.73 -17.97 -12.53
N TRP A 15 1.11 -18.83 -13.46
CA TRP A 15 2.39 -18.70 -14.18
C TRP A 15 2.41 -17.47 -15.08
N ASP A 16 1.32 -17.19 -15.80
CA ASP A 16 1.15 -15.96 -16.59
C ASP A 16 1.29 -14.72 -15.71
N ALA A 17 0.68 -14.78 -14.52
CA ALA A 17 0.80 -13.76 -13.49
C ALA A 17 2.27 -13.55 -13.05
N VAL A 18 2.98 -14.61 -12.64
CA VAL A 18 4.38 -14.52 -12.21
C VAL A 18 5.27 -13.98 -13.32
N ASN A 19 5.10 -14.47 -14.55
CA ASN A 19 5.85 -13.99 -15.71
C ASN A 19 5.59 -12.51 -15.96
N LEU A 20 4.33 -12.06 -15.90
CA LEU A 20 4.00 -10.65 -16.07
C LEU A 20 4.64 -9.79 -14.96
N LEU A 21 4.62 -10.23 -13.71
CA LEU A 21 5.23 -9.50 -12.59
C LEU A 21 6.73 -9.32 -12.78
N LEU A 22 7.43 -10.36 -13.26
CA LEU A 22 8.88 -10.32 -13.45
C LEU A 22 9.28 -9.53 -14.70
N GLN A 23 8.47 -9.59 -15.76
CA GLN A 23 8.75 -8.95 -17.04
C GLN A 23 8.34 -7.48 -17.07
N ASP A 24 7.27 -7.11 -16.38
CA ASP A 24 6.75 -5.74 -16.36
C ASP A 24 7.26 -4.94 -15.15
N ARG A 25 8.15 -3.97 -15.43
CA ARG A 25 8.71 -3.07 -14.42
C ARG A 25 7.66 -2.26 -13.69
N ASN A 26 6.52 -1.93 -14.32
CA ASN A 26 5.45 -1.20 -13.66
C ASN A 26 4.66 -2.10 -12.71
N CYS A 27 4.42 -3.36 -13.09
CA CYS A 27 3.81 -4.35 -12.22
C CYS A 27 4.66 -4.61 -10.97
N LEU A 28 5.98 -4.76 -11.14
CA LEU A 28 6.91 -4.95 -10.03
C LEU A 28 6.92 -3.74 -9.07
N ARG A 29 6.99 -2.52 -9.61
CA ARG A 29 6.93 -1.29 -8.79
C ARG A 29 5.61 -1.14 -8.06
N LEU A 30 4.50 -1.47 -8.71
CA LEU A 30 3.17 -1.48 -8.10
C LEU A 30 3.10 -2.51 -6.97
N CYS A 31 3.57 -3.73 -7.20
CA CYS A 31 3.64 -4.79 -6.19
C CYS A 31 4.47 -4.34 -4.98
N MET A 32 5.63 -3.73 -5.21
CA MET A 32 6.50 -3.18 -4.17
C MET A 32 5.79 -2.10 -3.35
N LEU A 33 5.12 -1.14 -4.02
CA LEU A 33 4.35 -0.10 -3.34
C LEU A 33 3.23 -0.69 -2.47
N VAL A 34 2.47 -1.63 -3.02
CA VAL A 34 1.37 -2.30 -2.33
C VAL A 34 1.87 -3.06 -1.10
N ALA A 35 2.91 -3.88 -1.28
CA ALA A 35 3.50 -4.68 -0.21
C ALA A 35 4.02 -3.81 0.94
N ILE A 36 4.72 -2.72 0.60
CA ILE A 36 5.32 -1.83 1.59
C ILE A 36 4.25 -0.98 2.29
N PHE A 37 3.29 -0.40 1.55
CA PHE A 37 2.22 0.43 2.14
C PHE A 37 1.26 -0.39 3.00
N GLU A 38 0.68 -1.46 2.44
CA GLU A 38 -0.24 -2.31 3.20
C GLU A 38 0.51 -3.01 4.36
N GLY A 39 1.79 -3.34 4.18
CA GLY A 39 2.65 -3.83 5.26
C GLY A 39 2.83 -2.82 6.40
N SER A 40 3.06 -1.54 6.08
CA SER A 40 3.15 -0.47 7.09
C SER A 40 1.86 -0.27 7.87
N MET A 41 0.71 -0.47 7.23
CA MET A 41 -0.60 -0.40 7.88
C MET A 41 -0.73 -1.49 8.96
N TYR A 42 -0.29 -2.72 8.68
CA TYR A 42 -0.28 -3.78 9.69
C TYR A 42 0.63 -3.44 10.88
N VAL A 43 1.83 -2.94 10.62
CA VAL A 43 2.75 -2.48 11.68
C VAL A 43 2.11 -1.36 12.51
N PHE A 44 1.46 -0.40 11.87
CA PHE A 44 0.74 0.67 12.54
C PHE A 44 -0.38 0.13 13.44
N VAL A 45 -1.27 -0.72 12.91
CA VAL A 45 -2.42 -1.29 13.65
C VAL A 45 -1.95 -2.06 14.89
N SER A 46 -0.81 -2.74 14.83
CA SER A 46 -0.26 -3.46 15.98
C SER A 46 0.43 -2.55 17.02
N ASN A 47 0.92 -1.38 16.63
CA ASN A 47 1.78 -0.55 17.50
C ASN A 47 1.14 0.79 17.93
N TRP A 48 0.03 1.25 17.34
CA TRP A 48 -0.54 2.55 17.69
C TRP A 48 -1.05 2.60 19.14
N THR A 49 -1.65 1.52 19.63
CA THR A 49 -2.14 1.42 21.02
C THR A 49 -1.01 1.53 22.04
N PRO A 50 0.03 0.66 22.00
CA PRO A 50 1.14 0.78 22.94
C PRO A 50 1.98 2.05 22.75
N ALA A 51 1.90 2.70 21.58
CA ALA A 51 2.58 3.98 21.34
C ALA A 51 1.84 5.20 21.91
N LEU A 52 0.55 5.08 22.22
CA LEU A 52 -0.24 6.14 22.87
C LEU A 52 -0.48 5.88 24.35
N GLU A 53 -0.29 4.65 24.80
CA GLU A 53 -0.35 4.31 26.22
C GLU A 53 0.89 4.82 26.94
N SER A 54 0.66 5.59 28.01
CA SER A 54 1.69 6.00 28.96
C SER A 54 1.32 5.46 30.34
N ALA A 55 2.31 5.32 31.22
CA ALA A 55 2.09 4.84 32.58
C ALA A 55 1.08 5.68 33.39
N GLU A 56 0.82 6.93 32.98
CA GLU A 56 0.00 7.88 33.73
C GLU A 56 -1.36 8.17 33.07
N THR A 57 -1.52 7.93 31.77
CA THR A 57 -2.77 8.23 31.04
C THR A 57 -3.12 7.12 30.05
N ILE A 58 -4.29 6.52 30.25
CA ILE A 58 -4.91 5.59 29.31
C ILE A 58 -5.86 6.42 28.44
N PRO A 59 -5.51 6.70 27.17
CA PRO A 59 -6.38 7.47 26.30
C PRO A 59 -7.68 6.70 26.02
N PRO A 60 -8.82 7.37 25.77
CA PRO A 60 -10.04 6.70 25.35
C PRO A 60 -9.86 6.12 23.93
N HIS A 61 -9.47 4.83 23.84
CA HIS A 61 -9.14 4.17 22.56
C HIS A 61 -10.25 4.27 21.52
N GLY A 62 -11.52 4.20 21.96
CA GLY A 62 -12.67 4.34 21.06
C GLY A 62 -12.76 5.72 20.40
N LEU A 63 -12.40 6.79 21.11
CA LEU A 63 -12.38 8.14 20.56
C LEU A 63 -11.21 8.33 19.59
N VAL A 64 -10.03 7.82 19.95
CA VAL A 64 -8.84 7.85 19.07
C VAL A 64 -9.13 7.11 17.76
N PHE A 65 -9.72 5.91 17.85
CA PHE A 65 -10.12 5.14 16.69
C PHE A 65 -11.18 5.86 15.84
N ALA A 66 -12.16 6.52 16.46
CA ALA A 66 -13.14 7.33 15.74
C ALA A 66 -12.49 8.50 14.98
N LEU A 67 -11.48 9.16 15.57
CA LEU A 67 -10.70 10.20 14.91
C LEU A 67 -9.92 9.66 13.71
N PHE A 68 -9.34 8.46 13.83
CA PHE A 68 -8.68 7.77 12.71
C PHE A 68 -9.65 7.48 11.57
N MET A 69 -10.83 6.95 11.86
CA MET A 69 -11.87 6.69 10.85
C MET A 69 -12.37 7.98 10.18
N LEU A 70 -12.49 9.07 10.95
CA LEU A 70 -12.82 10.38 10.40
C LEU A 70 -11.71 10.88 9.45
N ALA A 71 -10.44 10.79 9.87
CA ALA A 71 -9.30 11.17 9.05
C ALA A 71 -9.23 10.38 7.73
N ALA A 72 -9.44 9.06 7.79
CA ALA A 72 -9.50 8.20 6.60
C ALA A 72 -10.66 8.56 5.65
N THR A 73 -11.81 8.94 6.20
CA THR A 73 -12.96 9.40 5.41
C THR A 73 -12.65 10.73 4.69
N CYS A 74 -11.98 11.65 5.38
CA CYS A 74 -11.49 12.89 4.78
C CYS A 74 -10.48 12.62 3.65
N GLY A 75 -9.53 11.70 3.85
CA GLY A 75 -8.56 11.28 2.84
C GLY A 75 -9.21 10.72 1.58
N SER A 76 -10.23 9.86 1.75
CA SER A 76 -10.98 9.28 0.63
C SER A 76 -11.72 10.34 -0.20
N SER A 77 -12.26 11.37 0.47
CA SER A 77 -12.87 12.52 -0.19
C SER A 77 -11.84 13.31 -1.00
N VAL A 78 -10.64 13.53 -0.44
CA VAL A 78 -9.53 14.20 -1.13
C VAL A 78 -9.05 13.41 -2.34
N ALA A 79 -9.01 12.08 -2.28
CA ALA A 79 -8.71 11.24 -3.45
C ALA A 79 -9.69 11.48 -4.60
N THR A 80 -10.98 11.53 -4.27
CA THR A 80 -12.07 11.70 -5.23
C THR A 80 -12.03 13.08 -5.88
N LEU A 81 -11.89 14.13 -5.07
CA LEU A 81 -11.78 15.52 -5.54
C LEU A 81 -10.47 15.74 -6.32
N GLY A 82 -9.36 15.22 -5.78
CA GLY A 82 -8.04 15.29 -6.37
C GLY A 82 -7.94 14.56 -7.71
N GLY A 83 -8.74 13.51 -7.94
CA GLY A 83 -8.86 12.81 -9.21
C GLY A 83 -9.24 13.71 -10.40
N ARG A 84 -9.89 14.85 -10.14
CA ARG A 84 -10.23 15.85 -11.17
C ARG A 84 -9.05 16.72 -11.59
N PHE A 85 -8.06 16.90 -10.71
CA PHE A 85 -6.96 17.86 -10.89
C PHE A 85 -5.59 17.20 -11.00
N MET A 86 -5.43 15.97 -10.49
CA MET A 86 -4.16 15.28 -10.39
C MET A 86 -4.29 13.83 -10.82
N SER A 87 -3.31 13.36 -11.59
CA SER A 87 -3.22 11.96 -11.96
C SER A 87 -3.05 11.06 -10.71
N PRO A 88 -3.59 9.83 -10.72
CA PRO A 88 -3.48 8.90 -9.59
C PRO A 88 -2.04 8.67 -9.12
N ARG A 89 -1.07 8.73 -10.05
CA ARG A 89 0.37 8.59 -9.74
C ARG A 89 0.93 9.76 -8.95
N ARG A 90 0.51 10.98 -9.28
CA ARG A 90 0.91 12.17 -8.51
C ARG A 90 0.32 12.11 -7.11
N GLN A 91 -0.93 11.65 -7.00
CA GLN A 91 -1.57 11.41 -5.70
C GLN A 91 -0.80 10.37 -4.89
N LEU A 92 -0.49 9.20 -5.46
CA LEU A 92 0.32 8.16 -4.80
C LEU A 92 1.68 8.70 -4.33
N ARG A 93 2.38 9.50 -5.14
CA ARG A 93 3.65 10.12 -4.72
C ARG A 93 3.50 11.03 -3.50
N ILE A 94 2.46 11.86 -3.48
CA ILE A 94 2.19 12.76 -2.35
C ILE A 94 1.86 11.94 -1.10
N ILE A 95 1.01 10.91 -1.24
CA ILE A 95 0.66 9.98 -0.16
C ILE A 95 1.91 9.35 0.44
N MET A 96 2.78 8.77 -0.40
CA MET A 96 4.01 8.13 0.08
C MET A 96 4.92 9.12 0.83
N LEU A 97 5.05 10.34 0.33
CA LEU A 97 5.82 11.39 1.02
C LEU A 97 5.23 11.73 2.39
N LEU A 98 3.91 11.88 2.49
CA LEU A 98 3.23 12.15 3.76
C LEU A 98 3.38 10.99 4.75
N CYS A 99 3.33 9.74 4.28
CA CYS A 99 3.59 8.57 5.11
C CYS A 99 5.03 8.52 5.63
N VAL A 100 6.03 8.83 4.79
CA VAL A 100 7.44 8.94 5.24
C VAL A 100 7.56 9.95 6.38
N LEU A 101 6.97 11.14 6.21
CA LEU A 101 7.02 12.22 7.20
C LEU A 101 6.27 11.84 8.48
N SER A 102 5.10 11.22 8.37
CA SER A 102 4.32 10.75 9.52
C SER A 102 5.09 9.72 10.35
N PHE A 103 5.65 8.68 9.71
CA PHE A 103 6.42 7.67 10.44
C PHE A 103 7.75 8.20 10.98
N ALA A 104 8.40 9.13 10.27
CA ALA A 104 9.59 9.81 10.78
C ALA A 104 9.26 10.64 12.04
N LEU A 105 8.12 11.33 12.02
CA LEU A 105 7.64 12.09 13.18
C LEU A 105 7.29 11.15 14.34
N ALA A 106 6.58 10.05 14.08
CA ALA A 106 6.21 9.05 15.09
C ALA A 106 7.46 8.41 15.73
N SER A 107 8.47 8.07 14.93
CA SER A 107 9.75 7.51 15.40
C SER A 107 10.51 8.46 16.35
N ARG A 108 10.45 9.78 16.12
CA ARG A 108 11.09 10.77 17.00
C ARG A 108 10.23 11.18 18.21
N SER A 109 8.91 11.14 18.05
CA SER A 109 7.97 11.71 19.03
C SER A 109 7.49 10.69 20.06
N ALA A 110 7.69 9.40 19.82
CA ALA A 110 7.43 8.32 20.78
C ALA A 110 8.10 8.57 22.15
N CYS A 111 9.09 9.47 22.23
CA CYS A 111 9.80 9.81 23.47
C CYS A 111 9.39 11.13 24.13
N THR A 112 8.58 12.02 23.53
CA THR A 112 8.45 13.42 23.99
C THR A 112 7.04 13.90 24.35
N ALA A 113 5.99 13.54 23.59
CA ALA A 113 4.61 13.85 23.96
C ALA A 113 3.55 13.11 23.12
N ILE A 114 2.52 12.58 23.79
CA ILE A 114 1.38 11.84 23.21
C ILE A 114 0.69 12.61 22.07
N GLY A 115 0.57 13.93 22.20
CA GLY A 115 -0.07 14.78 21.18
C GLY A 115 0.62 14.73 19.82
N TYR A 116 1.95 14.67 19.78
CA TYR A 116 2.69 14.57 18.52
C TYR A 116 2.52 13.20 17.87
N CYS A 117 2.49 12.11 18.66
CA CYS A 117 2.19 10.77 18.17
C CYS A 117 0.78 10.70 17.58
N LEU A 118 -0.22 11.27 18.27
CA LEU A 118 -1.60 11.30 17.78
C LEU A 118 -1.72 12.04 16.45
N VAL A 119 -1.10 13.21 16.32
CA VAL A 119 -1.09 13.98 15.05
C VAL A 119 -0.41 13.19 13.95
N ALA A 120 0.75 12.56 14.22
CA ALA A 120 1.42 11.71 13.24
C ALA A 120 0.51 10.58 12.76
N PHE A 121 -0.16 9.89 13.68
CA PHE A 121 -1.08 8.80 13.38
C PHE A 121 -2.33 9.25 12.61
N MET A 122 -2.90 10.41 12.93
CA MET A 122 -4.00 10.98 12.14
C MET A 122 -3.58 11.32 10.71
N ILE A 123 -2.36 11.86 10.51
CA ILE A 123 -1.83 12.13 9.16
C ILE A 123 -1.68 10.81 8.39
N PHE A 124 -1.18 9.76 9.04
CA PHE A 124 -1.06 8.43 8.41
C PHE A 124 -2.43 7.88 8.02
N GLU A 125 -3.42 7.92 8.91
CA GLU A 125 -4.78 7.43 8.62
C GLU A 125 -5.48 8.22 7.53
N PHE A 126 -5.27 9.54 7.48
CA PHE A 126 -5.68 10.35 6.33
C PHE A 126 -5.05 9.85 5.02
N CYS A 127 -3.77 9.50 5.05
CA CYS A 127 -3.07 8.93 3.89
C CYS A 127 -3.60 7.55 3.50
N VAL A 128 -3.97 6.70 4.47
CA VAL A 128 -4.61 5.39 4.24
C VAL A 128 -5.94 5.56 3.50
N GLY A 129 -6.78 6.50 3.94
CA GLY A 129 -8.01 6.86 3.25
C GLY A 129 -7.79 7.35 1.82
N TRP A 130 -6.77 8.18 1.61
CA TRP A 130 -6.41 8.67 0.27
C TRP A 130 -5.83 7.54 -0.62
N TYR A 131 -5.07 6.62 -0.04
CA TYR A 131 -4.41 5.52 -0.75
C TYR A 131 -5.39 4.58 -1.46
N PHE A 132 -6.46 4.14 -0.79
CA PHE A 132 -7.32 3.07 -1.33
C PHE A 132 -7.96 3.40 -2.70
N PRO A 133 -8.57 4.59 -2.91
CA PRO A 133 -9.08 4.96 -4.23
C PRO A 133 -7.96 5.07 -5.28
N CYS A 134 -6.82 5.66 -4.94
CA CYS A 134 -5.72 5.88 -5.89
C CYS A 134 -5.05 4.57 -6.32
N ILE A 135 -4.80 3.66 -5.37
CA ILE A 135 -4.19 2.37 -5.68
C ILE A 135 -5.16 1.46 -6.42
N GLY A 136 -6.47 1.58 -6.16
CA GLY A 136 -7.50 0.85 -6.90
C GLY A 136 -7.42 1.15 -8.40
N ILE A 137 -7.34 2.44 -8.76
CA ILE A 137 -7.20 2.89 -10.15
C ILE A 137 -5.85 2.42 -10.73
N ALA A 138 -4.75 2.56 -9.99
CA ALA A 138 -3.44 2.12 -10.47
C ALA A 138 -3.37 0.60 -10.69
N LYS A 139 -3.97 -0.20 -9.80
CA LYS A 139 -4.07 -1.67 -9.93
C LYS A 139 -4.92 -2.05 -11.15
N SER A 140 -6.06 -1.39 -11.39
CA SER A 140 -6.91 -1.71 -12.54
C SER A 140 -6.26 -1.34 -13.87
N GLU A 141 -5.46 -0.29 -13.92
CA GLU A 141 -4.74 0.13 -15.15
C GLU A 141 -3.54 -0.77 -15.49
N ILE A 142 -2.86 -1.34 -14.48
CA ILE A 142 -1.62 -2.11 -14.68
C ILE A 142 -1.91 -3.61 -14.81
N VAL A 143 -2.93 -4.11 -14.12
CA VAL A 143 -3.22 -5.54 -14.03
C VAL A 143 -4.32 -5.93 -15.01
N PRO A 144 -4.04 -6.81 -16.00
CA PRO A 144 -5.05 -7.29 -16.95
C PRO A 144 -6.20 -8.00 -16.25
N ASP A 145 -7.42 -7.81 -16.76
CA ASP A 145 -8.64 -8.36 -16.15
C ASP A 145 -8.58 -9.89 -16.01
N ARG A 146 -8.03 -10.61 -17.00
CA ARG A 146 -7.94 -12.08 -17.01
C ARG A 146 -7.18 -12.68 -15.83
N ILE A 147 -6.10 -12.04 -15.40
CA ILE A 147 -5.21 -12.55 -14.33
C ILE A 147 -5.31 -11.75 -13.04
N ARG A 148 -6.25 -10.80 -12.93
CA ARG A 148 -6.36 -9.88 -11.80
C ARG A 148 -6.47 -10.59 -10.45
N GLY A 149 -7.30 -11.63 -10.37
CA GLY A 149 -7.43 -12.45 -9.16
C GLY A 149 -6.11 -13.12 -8.76
N SER A 150 -5.43 -13.77 -9.71
CA SER A 150 -4.12 -14.40 -9.49
C SER A 150 -3.04 -13.38 -9.11
N MET A 151 -3.05 -12.21 -9.74
CA MET A 151 -2.13 -11.11 -9.43
C MET A 151 -2.30 -10.57 -8.02
N TYR A 152 -3.54 -10.32 -7.60
CA TYR A 152 -3.80 -9.82 -6.25
C TYR A 152 -3.46 -10.85 -5.17
N ASN A 153 -3.67 -12.14 -5.45
CA ASN A 153 -3.19 -13.20 -4.57
C ASN A 153 -1.65 -13.25 -4.52
N LEU A 154 -0.98 -13.07 -5.66
CA LEU A 154 0.48 -13.03 -5.72
C LEU A 154 1.05 -11.84 -4.94
N PHE A 155 0.41 -10.66 -4.99
CA PHE A 155 0.83 -9.47 -4.23
C PHE A 155 0.82 -9.68 -2.71
N ARG A 156 0.03 -10.63 -2.20
CA ARG A 156 -0.01 -10.95 -0.77
C ARG A 156 1.26 -11.66 -0.29
N VAL A 157 1.95 -12.41 -1.14
CA VAL A 157 3.16 -13.16 -0.75
C VAL A 157 4.31 -12.22 -0.33
N PRO A 158 4.78 -11.28 -1.16
CA PRO A 158 5.84 -10.35 -0.76
C PRO A 158 5.39 -9.41 0.36
N LEU A 159 4.12 -8.99 0.38
CA LEU A 159 3.53 -8.24 1.48
C LEU A 159 3.70 -8.97 2.81
N ASN A 160 3.25 -10.23 2.87
CA ASN A 160 3.30 -11.02 4.10
C ASN A 160 4.74 -11.31 4.53
N VAL A 161 5.67 -11.48 3.60
CA VAL A 161 7.11 -11.64 3.93
C VAL A 161 7.66 -10.36 4.57
N VAL A 162 7.40 -9.19 3.98
CA VAL A 162 7.84 -7.89 4.55
C VAL A 162 7.25 -7.69 5.95
N VAL A 163 5.95 -7.96 6.11
CA VAL A 163 5.28 -7.88 7.41
C VAL A 163 5.88 -8.87 8.41
N LEU A 164 6.11 -10.12 8.02
CA LEU A 164 6.65 -11.15 8.89
C LEU A 164 8.05 -10.76 9.40
N VAL A 165 8.92 -10.23 8.54
CA VAL A 165 10.24 -9.74 8.95
C VAL A 165 10.10 -8.59 9.96
N LEU A 166 9.20 -7.64 9.70
CA LEU A 166 8.97 -6.50 10.60
C LEU A 166 8.38 -6.92 11.95
N LEU A 167 7.54 -7.95 11.97
CA LEU A 167 6.85 -8.42 13.17
C LEU A 167 7.70 -9.37 14.03
N LEU A 168 8.54 -10.21 13.39
CA LEU A 168 9.40 -11.18 14.08
C LEU A 168 10.72 -10.60 14.59
N THR A 169 11.09 -9.40 14.13
CA THR A 169 12.28 -8.75 14.66
C THR A 169 11.90 -8.04 15.97
N ASP A 170 12.52 -8.46 17.08
CA ASP A 170 12.39 -7.83 18.41
C ASP A 170 13.03 -6.42 18.41
N LEU A 171 12.40 -5.50 17.69
CA LEU A 171 12.79 -4.09 17.61
C LEU A 171 11.96 -3.26 18.59
N ASN A 172 12.58 -2.24 19.17
CA ASN A 172 11.86 -1.20 19.90
C ASN A 172 10.83 -0.50 18.99
N SER A 173 9.75 0.02 19.56
CA SER A 173 8.69 0.73 18.83
C SER A 173 9.24 1.83 17.91
N ASP A 174 10.25 2.57 18.36
CA ASP A 174 10.92 3.64 17.60
C ASP A 174 11.64 3.12 16.35
N SER A 175 12.30 1.97 16.48
CA SER A 175 13.02 1.30 15.40
C SER A 175 12.05 0.72 14.36
N ARG A 176 10.89 0.22 14.79
CA ARG A 176 9.82 -0.24 13.88
C ARG A 176 9.29 0.92 13.03
N PHE A 177 9.01 2.07 13.65
CA PHE A 177 8.57 3.26 12.91
C PHE A 177 9.67 3.84 12.00
N ALA A 178 10.93 3.84 12.44
CA ALA A 178 12.06 4.27 11.61
C ALA A 178 12.23 3.39 10.37
N LEU A 179 12.19 2.06 10.54
CA LEU A 179 12.28 1.11 9.43
C LEU A 179 11.09 1.25 8.48
N CYS A 180 9.89 1.47 9.02
CA CYS A 180 8.70 1.76 8.22
C CYS A 180 8.88 3.03 7.36
N SER A 181 9.42 4.10 7.94
CA SER A 181 9.73 5.34 7.20
C SER A 181 10.76 5.10 6.08
N LEU A 182 11.80 4.30 6.35
CA LEU A 182 12.79 3.91 5.33
C LEU A 182 12.16 3.10 4.18
N LEU A 183 11.35 2.10 4.51
CA LEU A 183 10.64 1.30 3.51
C LEU A 183 9.67 2.16 2.69
N MET A 184 8.91 3.04 3.33
CA MET A 184 8.06 4.03 2.66
C MET A 184 8.86 4.91 1.70
N PHE A 185 10.07 5.33 2.09
CA PHE A 185 10.95 6.12 1.24
C PHE A 185 11.42 5.33 0.01
N LEU A 186 11.79 4.06 0.18
CA LEU A 186 12.12 3.18 -0.95
C LEU A 186 10.93 2.98 -1.90
N ALA A 187 9.73 2.80 -1.36
CA ALA A 187 8.51 2.72 -2.15
C ALA A 187 8.20 4.04 -2.87
N MET A 188 8.46 5.19 -2.24
CA MET A 188 8.37 6.50 -2.89
C MET A 188 9.33 6.58 -4.08
N LEU A 189 10.59 6.16 -3.94
CA LEU A 189 11.54 6.13 -5.06
C LEU A 189 11.04 5.20 -6.18
N ALA A 190 10.46 4.05 -5.84
CA ALA A 190 9.87 3.14 -6.82
C ALA A 190 8.73 3.80 -7.62
N THR A 191 7.94 4.69 -7.00
CA THR A 191 6.87 5.41 -7.71
C THR A 191 7.37 6.44 -8.73
N PHE A 192 8.56 7.01 -8.55
CA PHE A 192 9.14 7.91 -9.55
C PHE A 192 9.48 7.17 -10.85
N GLY A 193 9.76 5.87 -10.77
CA GLY A 193 10.02 5.03 -11.94
C GLY A 193 8.77 4.64 -12.74
N LEU A 194 7.54 4.81 -12.21
CA LEU A 194 6.30 4.42 -12.89
C LEU A 194 6.06 5.26 -14.16
N GLY A 195 6.51 4.75 -15.31
CA GLY A 195 6.54 5.45 -16.61
C GLY A 195 5.18 5.59 -17.30
N GLN A 196 5.05 6.59 -18.17
CA GLN A 196 3.79 7.09 -18.76
C GLN A 196 3.08 6.12 -19.74
N ASN A 197 3.73 5.08 -20.25
CA ASN A 197 3.22 4.22 -21.35
C ASN A 197 2.14 3.19 -20.93
N MET A 198 1.29 3.53 -19.95
CA MET A 198 0.32 2.60 -19.36
C MET A 198 -0.95 2.40 -20.19
N LYS A 199 -1.42 3.40 -20.96
CA LYS A 199 -2.57 3.20 -21.86
C LYS A 199 -2.19 2.47 -23.15
N ALA A 200 -1.03 2.80 -23.75
CA ALA A 200 -0.57 2.17 -24.99
C ALA A 200 -0.23 0.68 -24.81
N GLN A 201 0.30 0.27 -23.65
CA GLN A 201 0.62 -1.13 -23.37
C GLN A 201 -0.60 -1.97 -22.95
N ALA A 202 -1.58 -1.40 -22.25
CA ALA A 202 -2.82 -2.11 -21.93
C ALA A 202 -3.62 -2.42 -23.20
N ASP A 203 -3.80 -1.42 -24.07
CA ASP A 203 -4.50 -1.53 -25.36
C ASP A 203 -3.76 -2.48 -26.33
N SER A 204 -2.43 -2.36 -26.44
CA SER A 204 -1.63 -3.28 -27.27
C SER A 204 -1.62 -4.74 -26.76
N ARG A 205 -1.84 -4.98 -25.46
CA ARG A 205 -1.85 -6.32 -24.87
C ARG A 205 -3.23 -6.99 -24.94
N GLU A 206 -4.32 -6.23 -24.88
CA GLU A 206 -5.66 -6.74 -25.20
C GLU A 206 -5.76 -7.14 -26.67
N VAL A 207 -5.22 -6.31 -27.58
CA VAL A 207 -5.16 -6.61 -29.02
C VAL A 207 -4.32 -7.86 -29.32
N SER A 208 -3.24 -8.13 -28.57
CA SER A 208 -2.44 -9.36 -28.73
C SER A 208 -3.10 -10.62 -28.17
N CYS A 209 -4.09 -10.50 -27.28
CA CYS A 209 -4.79 -11.65 -26.66
C CYS A 209 -6.07 -12.04 -27.40
N HIS A 210 -6.58 -11.20 -28.30
CA HIS A 210 -7.57 -11.59 -29.29
C HIS A 210 -6.85 -11.91 -30.60
N PRO A 211 -6.51 -13.18 -30.89
CA PRO A 211 -6.15 -13.53 -32.26
C PRO A 211 -7.37 -13.17 -33.12
N ALA A 212 -7.13 -12.40 -34.18
CA ALA A 212 -8.13 -12.07 -35.18
C ALA A 212 -8.83 -13.37 -35.60
N VAL A 213 -10.12 -13.47 -35.26
CA VAL A 213 -11.03 -14.46 -35.82
C VAL A 213 -11.43 -13.99 -37.20
#